data_AF-A0AAV5T2Q6-F1
#
_entry.id   AF-A0AAV5T2Q6-F1
#
_cell.length_a   1.000
_cell.length_b   1.000
_cell.length_c   1.000
_cell.angle_alpha   90.00
_cell.angle_beta   90.00
_cell.angle_gamma   90.00
#
_symmetry.space_group_name_H-M   'P 1'
#
loop_
_entity.id
_entity.type
_entity.pdbx_description
1 polymer ?
#
loop_
_entity_poly.entity_id
_entity_poly.type
_entity_poly.pdbx_seq_one_letter_code
_entity_poly.pdbx_strand_id
1 'polypeptide(L)'
;VAEKKLAEPRIVSFVQAVPNMAVIGKHSKTQFLQIQSAMEALSEKEMVKLIMKLACRIYKLKLEDGEVDLTKEMVNVKRGEKKV
;
A
#
# COMPACT_ATOMS: atom_id res chain seq x y z
N VAL A 1 8.20 -42.13 -10.94
CA VAL A 1 8.87 -40.82 -10.75
C VAL A 1 7.84 -39.84 -10.21
N ALA A 2 7.83 -39.59 -8.90
CA ALA A 2 6.93 -38.64 -8.25
C ALA A 2 7.66 -38.05 -7.04
N GLU A 3 8.74 -37.33 -7.33
CA GLU A 3 9.51 -36.60 -6.33
C GLU A 3 8.69 -35.41 -5.86
N LYS A 4 8.01 -35.62 -4.72
CA LYS A 4 7.43 -34.57 -3.90
C LYS A 4 8.50 -33.51 -3.63
N LYS A 5 8.44 -32.38 -4.34
CA LYS A 5 9.06 -31.14 -3.90
C LYS A 5 8.40 -30.77 -2.58
N LEU A 6 9.11 -31.05 -1.49
CA LEU A 6 8.95 -30.34 -0.23
C LEU A 6 9.10 -28.86 -0.58
N ALA A 7 7.98 -28.16 -0.74
CA ALA A 7 7.98 -26.71 -0.78
C ALA A 7 8.42 -26.28 0.62
N GLU A 8 9.71 -25.98 0.77
CA GLU A 8 10.23 -25.26 1.93
C GLU A 8 9.23 -24.13 2.22
N PRO A 9 8.80 -23.96 3.49
CA PRO A 9 7.80 -22.95 3.83
C PRO A 9 8.31 -21.62 3.33
N ARG A 10 7.71 -21.11 2.24
CA ARG A 10 8.13 -19.87 1.64
C ARG A 10 7.68 -18.79 2.60
N ILE A 11 8.62 -18.25 3.37
CA ILE A 11 8.35 -17.09 4.22
C ILE A 11 8.16 -15.93 3.25
N VAL A 12 6.90 -15.66 2.87
CA VAL A 12 6.57 -14.52 2.03
C VAL A 12 6.44 -13.32 2.95
N SER A 13 7.44 -12.45 2.90
CA SER A 13 7.42 -11.15 3.56
C SER A 13 6.45 -10.26 2.80
N PHE A 14 5.35 -9.85 3.42
CA PHE A 14 4.38 -8.95 2.81
C PHE A 14 4.49 -7.54 3.37
N VAL A 15 4.41 -6.55 2.49
CA VAL A 15 4.32 -5.14 2.84
C VAL A 15 3.04 -4.58 2.25
N GLN A 16 2.10 -4.26 3.14
CA GLN A 16 0.81 -3.70 2.80
C GLN A 16 0.72 -2.27 3.35
N ALA A 17 0.53 -1.29 2.48
CA ALA A 17 0.14 0.04 2.89
C ALA A 17 -1.39 0.09 2.99
N VAL A 18 -1.88 0.54 4.13
CA VAL A 18 -3.29 0.66 4.47
C VAL A 18 -3.61 2.15 4.52
N PRO A 19 -4.44 2.68 3.60
CA PRO A 19 -4.87 4.06 3.67
C PRO A 19 -5.62 4.31 4.99
N ASN A 20 -5.28 5.40 5.68
CA ASN A 20 -6.00 5.88 6.84
C ASN A 20 -7.23 6.66 6.38
N MET A 21 -8.30 5.92 6.14
CA MET A 21 -9.58 6.39 5.63
C MET A 21 -10.18 7.53 6.48
N ALA A 22 -9.89 7.56 7.78
CA ALA A 22 -10.36 8.61 8.68
C ALA A 22 -9.64 9.96 8.45
N VAL A 23 -8.36 9.94 8.11
CA VAL A 23 -7.58 11.16 7.82
C VAL A 23 -7.83 11.59 6.37
N ILE A 24 -7.79 10.65 5.44
CA ILE A 24 -8.06 10.89 4.02
C ILE A 24 -9.48 11.42 3.83
N GLY A 25 -10.49 10.85 4.49
CA GLY A 25 -11.88 11.33 4.39
C GLY A 25 -12.10 12.72 4.98
N LYS A 26 -11.24 13.19 5.89
CA LYS A 26 -11.27 14.57 6.41
C LYS A 26 -10.64 15.58 5.44
N HIS A 27 -9.58 15.18 4.74
CA HIS A 27 -8.89 16.03 3.78
C HIS A 27 -9.47 15.97 2.37
N SER A 28 -10.02 14.82 1.98
CA SER A 28 -10.29 14.45 0.58
C SER A 28 -11.47 13.47 0.50
N LYS A 29 -12.66 13.96 0.83
CA LYS A 29 -13.91 13.20 0.83
C LYS A 29 -14.27 12.61 -0.54
N THR A 30 -14.00 13.35 -1.62
CA THR A 30 -14.30 12.98 -3.01
C THR A 30 -13.31 11.95 -3.57
N GLN A 31 -12.03 12.11 -3.22
CA GLN A 31 -10.92 11.32 -3.75
C GLN A 31 -10.62 10.07 -2.90
N PHE A 32 -11.27 9.92 -1.75
CA PHE A 32 -11.09 8.83 -0.79
C PHE A 32 -11.22 7.42 -1.42
N LEU A 33 -12.27 7.19 -2.21
CA LEU A 33 -12.49 5.90 -2.88
C LEU A 33 -11.44 5.62 -3.95
N GLN A 34 -10.98 6.66 -4.65
CA GLN A 34 -9.95 6.51 -5.69
C GLN A 34 -8.59 6.18 -5.08
N ILE A 35 -8.24 6.81 -3.95
CA ILE A 35 -7.00 6.49 -3.21
C ILE A 35 -7.04 5.04 -2.73
N GLN A 36 -8.19 4.59 -2.22
CA GLN A 36 -8.38 3.21 -1.80
C GLN A 36 -8.17 2.24 -2.97
N SER A 37 -8.87 2.43 -4.09
CA SER A 37 -8.70 1.59 -5.28
C SER A 37 -7.27 1.61 -5.82
N ALA A 38 -6.62 2.78 -5.84
CA ALA A 38 -5.24 2.90 -6.28
C ALA A 38 -4.30 2.13 -5.35
N MET A 39 -4.52 2.15 -4.03
CA MET A 39 -3.71 1.40 -3.07
C MET A 39 -3.96 -0.10 -3.12
N GLU A 40 -5.20 -0.53 -3.39
CA GLU A 40 -5.53 -1.96 -3.58
C GLU A 40 -4.96 -2.49 -4.91
N ALA A 41 -4.83 -1.65 -5.94
CA ALA A 41 -4.21 -2.01 -7.21
C ALA A 41 -2.67 -2.03 -7.16
N LEU A 42 -2.03 -1.46 -6.12
CA LEU A 42 -0.57 -1.44 -5.99
C LEU A 42 -0.03 -2.80 -5.55
N SER A 43 0.90 -3.33 -6.34
CA SER A 43 1.69 -4.50 -5.95
C SER A 43 2.68 -4.17 -4.83
N GLU A 44 3.12 -5.18 -4.08
CA GLU A 44 4.03 -5.03 -2.92
C GLU A 44 5.30 -4.23 -3.24
N LYS A 45 5.87 -4.41 -4.44
CA LYS A 45 7.04 -3.64 -4.89
C LYS A 45 6.76 -2.14 -5.03
N GLU A 46 5.61 -1.80 -5.59
CA GLU A 46 5.18 -0.41 -5.77
C GLU A 46 4.75 0.19 -4.43
N MET A 47 4.15 -0.63 -3.55
CA MET A 47 3.84 -0.27 -2.17
C MET A 47 5.09 0.17 -1.40
N VAL A 48 6.18 -0.61 -1.45
CA VAL A 48 7.45 -0.27 -0.80
C VAL A 48 8.03 1.03 -1.34
N LYS A 49 8.00 1.25 -2.66
CA LYS A 49 8.43 2.51 -3.27
C LYS A 49 7.58 3.69 -2.81
N LEU A 50 6.27 3.52 -2.75
CA LEU A 50 5.32 4.54 -2.30
C LEU A 50 5.60 4.91 -0.84
N ILE A 51 5.81 3.91 0.02
CA ILE A 51 6.17 4.10 1.44
C ILE A 51 7.49 4.85 1.58
N MET A 52 8.52 4.48 0.81
CA MET A 52 9.80 5.19 0.80
C MET A 52 9.63 6.65 0.39
N LYS A 53 8.82 6.92 -0.64
CA LYS A 53 8.54 8.29 -1.10
C LYS A 53 7.76 9.09 -0.05
N LEU A 54 6.74 8.49 0.56
CA LEU A 54 5.92 9.07 1.63
C LEU A 54 6.71 9.33 2.92
N ALA A 55 7.75 8.54 3.19
CA ALA A 55 8.61 8.72 4.35
C ALA A 55 9.52 9.96 4.22
N CYS A 56 9.85 10.36 2.99
CA CYS A 56 10.78 11.45 2.72
C CYS A 56 10.07 12.79 2.50
N ARG A 57 8.86 12.79 1.91
CA ARG A 57 8.11 14.00 1.58
C ARG A 57 6.62 13.72 1.33
N ILE A 58 5.85 14.79 1.23
CA ILE A 58 4.45 14.75 0.80
C ILE A 58 4.40 14.17 -0.63
N TYR A 59 3.61 13.12 -0.82
CA TYR A 59 3.43 12.46 -2.10
C TYR A 59 2.15 12.97 -2.76
N LYS A 60 2.29 13.73 -3.84
CA LYS A 60 1.15 14.13 -4.68
C LYS A 60 0.74 12.95 -5.54
N LEU A 61 -0.36 12.30 -5.18
CA LEU A 61 -1.00 11.28 -6.00
C LEU A 61 -1.96 12.00 -6.95
N LYS A 62 -1.68 11.92 -8.26
CA LYS A 62 -2.63 12.34 -9.29
C LYS A 62 -3.71 11.29 -9.40
N LEU A 63 -4.94 11.70 -9.16
CA LEU A 63 -6.16 10.93 -9.37
C LEU A 63 -6.93 11.56 -10.53
N GLU A 64 -7.91 10.83 -11.07
CA GLU A 64 -8.76 11.36 -12.15
C GLU A 64 -9.57 12.59 -11.71
N ASP A 65 -9.89 12.69 -10.41
CA ASP A 65 -10.68 13.77 -9.84
C ASP A 65 -9.81 14.95 -9.30
N GLY A 66 -8.48 14.83 -9.33
CA GLY A 66 -7.57 15.87 -8.85
C GLY A 66 -6.24 15.37 -8.30
N GLU A 67 -5.42 16.28 -7.77
CA GLU A 67 -4.18 15.94 -7.08
C GLU A 67 -4.43 15.89 -5.58
N VAL A 68 -4.10 14.77 -4.93
CA VAL A 68 -4.17 14.65 -3.48
C VAL A 68 -2.77 14.58 -2.87
N ASP A 69 -2.54 15.38 -1.83
CA ASP A 69 -1.34 15.33 -1.03
C ASP A 69 -1.46 14.18 0.00
N LEU A 70 -0.87 13.03 -0.31
CA LEU A 70 -0.71 11.94 0.65
C LEU A 70 0.52 12.18 1.52
N THR A 71 0.30 12.09 2.83
CA THR A 71 1.37 12.08 3.84
C THR A 71 1.48 10.71 4.49
N LYS A 72 2.60 10.46 5.17
CA LYS A 72 2.79 9.26 5.99
C LYS A 72 1.66 9.07 7.03
N GLU A 73 1.08 10.16 7.54
CA GLU A 73 -0.03 10.09 8.51
C GLU A 73 -1.33 9.55 7.88
N MET A 74 -1.47 9.70 6.57
CA MET A 74 -2.58 9.17 5.78
C MET A 74 -2.37 7.71 5.37
N VAL A 75 -1.19 7.11 5.58
CA VAL A 75 -0.85 5.77 5.09
C VAL A 75 -0.17 4.96 6.19
N ASN A 76 -0.87 3.95 6.70
CA ASN A 76 -0.34 3.02 7.68
C ASN A 76 0.37 1.86 6.99
N VAL A 77 1.63 1.63 7.34
CA VAL A 77 2.41 0.52 6.78
C VAL A 77 2.31 -0.69 7.69
N LYS A 78 1.68 -1.75 7.20
CA LYS A 78 1.73 -3.08 7.82
C LYS A 78 2.74 -3.94 7.08
N ARG A 79 3.73 -4.40 7.82
CA ARG A 79 4.75 -5.35 7.37
C ARG A 79 4.60 -6.60 8.21
N GLY A 80 4.53 -7.74 7.56
CA GLY A 80 4.36 -9.01 8.23
C GLY A 80 4.92 -10.14 7.40
N GLU A 81 5.01 -11.31 8.02
CA GLU A 81 5.50 -12.52 7.38
C GLU A 81 4.34 -13.50 7.36
N LYS A 82 3.94 -13.95 6.17
CA LYS A 82 2.93 -14.98 6.04
C LYS A 82 3.65 -16.28 5.68
N LYS A 83 3.59 -17.25 6.61
CA LYS A 83 3.97 -18.63 6.32
C LYS A 83 2.89 -19.23 5.42
N VAL A 84 3.28 -19.64 4.22
CA VAL A 84 2.45 -20.41 3.28
C VAL A 84 2.94 -21.84 3.19
#